data_AF-A0A0V0RU23-F1
#
_entry.id   AF-A0A0V0RU23-F1
#
_cell.length_a   1.000
_cell.length_b   1.000
_cell.length_c   1.000
_cell.angle_alpha   90.00
_cell.angle_beta   90.00
_cell.angle_gamma   90.00
#
_symmetry.space_group_name_H-M   'P 1'
#
loop_
_entity.id
_entity.type
_entity.pdbx_description
1 polymer ?
#
loop_
_entity_poly.entity_id
_entity_poly.type
_entity_poly.pdbx_seq_one_letter_code
_entity_poly.pdbx_strand_id
1 'polypeptide(L)'
;MTAEIFVEWLKAVNATMRHQHRKILLLLDDAPSHLNVELSNVKLEFLPAKSTSFLQPMDLGVLRQFKCKYRSHLLQSLLANAETYDMRINFLRALPSSMQFAGSASRGMKLNEKYKQP
;
A
#
# COMPACT_ATOMS: atom_id res chain seq x y z
N MET A 1 -11.91 -13.08 0.08
CA MET A 1 -11.91 -13.56 -1.31
C MET A 1 -12.73 -14.85 -1.33
N THR A 2 -13.58 -15.08 -2.32
CA THR A 2 -14.24 -16.39 -2.47
C THR A 2 -13.31 -17.36 -3.18
N ALA A 3 -13.54 -18.66 -3.03
CA ALA A 3 -12.75 -19.67 -3.71
C ALA A 3 -12.81 -19.54 -5.24
N GLU A 4 -13.96 -19.18 -5.78
CA GLU A 4 -14.17 -18.95 -7.22
C GLU A 4 -13.26 -17.82 -7.74
N ILE A 5 -13.31 -16.65 -7.09
CA ILE A 5 -12.47 -15.50 -7.46
C ILE A 5 -10.98 -15.84 -7.35
N PHE A 6 -10.61 -16.63 -6.34
CA PHE A 6 -9.22 -17.06 -6.16
C PHE A 6 -8.73 -17.94 -7.32
N VAL A 7 -9.54 -18.92 -7.73
CA VAL A 7 -9.20 -19.82 -8.84
C VAL A 7 -9.14 -19.08 -10.17
N GLU A 8 -10.07 -18.15 -10.42
CA GLU A 8 -10.02 -17.30 -11.62
C GLU A 8 -8.74 -16.47 -11.66
N TRP A 9 -8.38 -15.86 -10.54
CA TRP A 9 -7.14 -15.11 -10.41
C TRP A 9 -5.90 -15.99 -10.63
N LEU A 10 -5.84 -17.19 -10.04
CA LEU A 10 -4.74 -18.14 -10.24
C LEU A 10 -4.56 -18.53 -11.71
N LYS A 11 -5.66 -18.74 -12.44
CA LYS A 11 -5.61 -19.04 -13.89
C LYS A 11 -4.99 -17.88 -14.67
N ALA A 12 -5.36 -16.64 -14.36
CA ALA A 12 -4.79 -15.45 -14.99
C ALA A 12 -3.29 -15.29 -14.69
N VAL A 13 -2.89 -15.52 -13.43
CA VAL A 13 -1.48 -15.51 -13.04
C VAL A 13 -0.70 -16.60 -13.78
N ASN A 14 -1.21 -17.83 -13.82
CA ASN A 14 -0.55 -18.93 -14.51
C ASN A 14 -0.43 -18.67 -16.03
N ALA A 15 -1.45 -18.09 -16.67
CA ALA A 15 -1.37 -17.68 -18.07
C ALA A 15 -0.29 -16.62 -18.30
N THR A 16 -0.18 -15.64 -17.39
CA THR A 16 0.87 -14.61 -17.44
C THR A 16 2.27 -15.23 -17.29
N MET A 17 2.45 -16.15 -16.35
CA MET A 17 3.74 -16.83 -16.13
C MET A 17 4.11 -17.73 -17.30
N ARG A 18 3.13 -18.41 -17.92
CA ARG A 18 3.32 -19.14 -19.19
C ARG A 18 3.82 -18.23 -20.30
N HIS A 19 3.15 -17.10 -20.52
CA HIS A 19 3.53 -16.13 -21.55
C HIS A 19 4.94 -15.57 -21.32
N GLN A 20 5.34 -15.41 -20.06
CA GLN A 20 6.69 -14.96 -19.70
C GLN A 20 7.74 -16.09 -19.69
N HIS A 21 7.36 -17.34 -19.99
CA HIS A 21 8.21 -18.54 -19.85
C HIS A 21 8.83 -18.69 -18.46
N ARG A 22 8.09 -18.30 -17.41
CA ARG A 22 8.55 -18.34 -16.02
C ARG A 22 7.80 -19.39 -15.24
N LYS A 23 8.50 -20.03 -14.29
CA LYS A 23 7.89 -20.85 -13.24
C LYS A 23 8.08 -20.14 -11.91
N ILE A 24 7.01 -20.03 -11.13
CA ILE A 24 7.03 -19.37 -9.83
C ILE A 24 6.48 -20.28 -8.75
N LEU A 25 6.93 -20.02 -7.53
CA LEU A 25 6.36 -20.58 -6.31
C LEU A 25 5.51 -19.50 -5.64
N LEU A 26 4.24 -19.79 -5.36
CA LEU A 26 3.32 -18.92 -4.64
C LEU A 26 3.09 -19.49 -3.24
N LEU A 27 3.51 -18.72 -2.24
CA LEU A 27 3.28 -19.04 -0.82
C LEU A 27 1.94 -18.46 -0.38
N LEU A 28 1.07 -19.31 0.18
CA LEU A 28 -0.28 -18.95 0.60
C LEU A 28 -0.46 -19.18 2.11
N ASP A 29 -1.34 -18.40 2.74
CA ASP A 29 -1.82 -18.70 4.09
C ASP A 29 -2.93 -19.77 4.06
N ASP A 30 -3.22 -20.34 5.24
CA ASP A 30 -4.23 -21.39 5.43
C ASP A 30 -5.66 -20.80 5.49
N ALA A 31 -6.02 -20.03 4.46
CA ALA A 31 -7.35 -19.43 4.32
C ALA A 31 -8.31 -20.45 3.66
N PRO A 32 -9.57 -20.56 4.11
CA PRO A 32 -10.55 -21.51 3.54
C PRO A 32 -10.83 -21.32 2.04
N SER A 33 -10.58 -20.12 1.51
CA SER A 33 -10.75 -19.83 0.08
C SER A 33 -9.57 -20.29 -0.79
N HIS A 34 -8.44 -20.64 -0.20
CA HIS A 34 -7.25 -21.05 -0.94
C HIS A 34 -7.31 -22.53 -1.30
N LEU A 35 -7.94 -22.81 -2.44
CA LEU A 35 -8.02 -24.16 -2.99
C LEU A 35 -6.67 -24.57 -3.59
N ASN A 36 -6.26 -25.81 -3.33
CA ASN A 36 -5.11 -26.39 -4.01
C ASN A 36 -5.50 -26.78 -5.44
N VAL A 37 -4.87 -26.16 -6.43
CA VAL A 37 -5.13 -26.36 -7.85
C VAL A 37 -3.82 -26.61 -8.58
N GLU A 38 -3.78 -27.65 -9.40
CA GLU A 38 -2.63 -27.96 -10.24
C GLU A 38 -2.53 -26.97 -11.41
N LEU A 39 -1.36 -26.35 -11.56
CA LEU A 39 -1.07 -25.33 -12.57
C LEU A 39 0.28 -25.60 -13.22
N SER A 40 0.44 -25.24 -14.50
CA SER A 40 1.63 -25.57 -15.28
C SER A 40 2.90 -24.79 -14.87
N ASN A 41 2.73 -23.55 -14.41
CA ASN A 41 3.81 -22.59 -14.20
C ASN A 41 3.78 -21.93 -12.81
N VAL A 42 2.76 -22.21 -12.01
CA VAL A 42 2.63 -21.71 -10.65
C VAL A 42 2.53 -22.91 -9.74
N LYS A 43 3.51 -23.10 -8.84
CA LYS A 43 3.40 -24.07 -7.77
C LYS A 43 2.82 -23.38 -6.54
N LEU A 44 1.85 -24.00 -5.88
CA LEU A 44 1.28 -23.51 -4.63
C LEU A 44 1.93 -24.23 -3.45
N GLU A 45 2.32 -23.48 -2.43
CA GLU A 45 2.74 -24.04 -1.14
C GLU A 45 2.02 -23.29 -0.03
N PHE A 46 1.43 -24.05 0.90
CA PHE A 46 0.64 -23.52 2.00
C PHE A 46 1.51 -23.41 3.25
N LEU A 47 1.49 -22.24 3.86
CA LEU A 47 2.17 -22.01 5.12
C LEU A 47 1.43 -22.75 6.25
N PRO A 48 2.13 -23.23 7.28
CA PRO A 48 1.51 -23.90 8.40
C PRO A 48 0.43 -23.03 9.05
N ALA A 49 -0.70 -23.65 9.38
CA ALA A 49 -1.77 -23.02 10.15
C ALA A 49 -1.18 -22.36 11.41
N LYS A 50 -1.42 -21.06 11.58
CA LYS A 50 -0.91 -20.23 12.67
C LYS A 50 0.62 -19.98 12.69
N SER A 51 1.28 -19.89 11.53
CA SER A 51 2.60 -19.23 11.48
C SER A 51 2.44 -17.71 11.66
N THR A 52 2.22 -17.29 12.90
CA THR A 52 2.15 -15.91 13.41
C THR A 52 3.18 -15.00 12.76
N SER A 53 2.75 -14.06 11.91
CA SER A 53 3.38 -12.80 11.44
C SER A 53 4.85 -12.77 10.97
N PHE A 54 5.68 -13.75 11.33
CA PHE A 54 7.11 -13.82 11.08
C PHE A 54 7.42 -14.43 9.71
N LEU A 55 6.63 -15.42 9.28
CA LEU A 55 6.81 -16.09 7.99
C LEU A 55 6.03 -15.43 6.85
N GLN A 56 5.02 -14.60 7.16
CA GLN A 56 4.20 -13.96 6.14
C GLN A 56 4.76 -12.55 5.83
N PRO A 57 5.40 -12.34 4.66
CA PRO A 57 5.98 -11.04 4.32
C PRO A 57 4.93 -9.92 4.30
N MET A 58 3.68 -10.28 4.00
CA MET A 58 2.54 -9.38 4.01
C MET A 58 2.31 -8.79 5.41
N ASP A 59 2.34 -9.63 6.44
CA ASP A 59 2.16 -9.22 7.84
C ASP A 59 3.42 -8.55 8.42
N LEU A 60 4.61 -8.95 7.96
CA LEU A 60 5.87 -8.52 8.54
C LEU A 60 6.25 -7.07 8.21
N GLY A 61 5.75 -6.50 7.11
CA GLY A 61 6.11 -5.13 6.76
C GLY A 61 5.27 -4.48 5.68
N VAL A 62 4.79 -5.25 4.70
CA VAL A 62 4.01 -4.68 3.58
C VAL A 62 2.72 -4.06 4.10
N LEU A 63 1.96 -4.77 4.93
CA LEU A 63 0.70 -4.28 5.49
C LEU A 63 0.94 -3.06 6.40
N ARG A 64 1.99 -3.10 7.22
CA ARG A 64 2.37 -1.96 8.08
C ARG A 64 2.67 -0.72 7.25
N GLN A 65 3.54 -0.85 6.25
CA GLN A 65 3.95 0.27 5.41
C GLN A 65 2.78 0.81 4.58
N PHE A 66 1.94 -0.10 4.07
CA PHE A 66 0.71 0.28 3.36
C PHE A 66 -0.22 1.10 4.24
N LYS A 67 -0.53 0.63 5.47
CA LYS A 67 -1.36 1.37 6.44
C LYS A 67 -0.77 2.74 6.78
N CYS A 68 0.54 2.82 6.99
CA CYS A 68 1.22 4.08 7.24
C CYS A 68 1.07 5.07 6.07
N LYS A 69 1.34 4.62 4.84
CA LYS A 69 1.22 5.47 3.64
C LYS A 69 -0.23 5.90 3.39
N TYR A 70 -1.18 4.97 3.50
CA TYR A 70 -2.60 5.27 3.33
C TYR A 70 -3.08 6.35 4.31
N ARG A 71 -2.75 6.21 5.61
CA ARG A 71 -3.11 7.20 6.64
C ARG A 71 -2.48 8.56 6.38
N SER A 72 -1.22 8.57 5.96
CA SER A 72 -0.53 9.81 5.56
C SER A 72 -1.25 10.51 4.41
N HIS A 73 -1.57 9.78 3.34
CA HIS A 73 -2.29 10.36 2.19
C HIS A 73 -3.68 10.84 2.59
N LEU A 74 -4.41 10.06 3.39
CA LEU A 74 -5.72 10.47 3.90
C LEU A 74 -5.64 11.78 4.69
N LEU A 75 -4.68 11.90 5.61
CA LEU A 75 -4.48 13.14 6.38
C LEU A 75 -4.10 14.32 5.49
N GLN A 76 -3.26 14.12 4.48
CA GLN A 76 -2.93 15.16 3.50
C GLN A 76 -4.17 15.62 2.72
N SER A 77 -5.02 14.70 2.28
CA SER A 77 -6.29 15.03 1.61
C SER A 77 -7.24 15.79 2.53
N LEU A 78 -7.34 15.39 3.79
CA LEU A 78 -8.16 16.08 4.79
C LEU A 78 -7.63 17.49 5.09
N LEU A 79 -6.31 17.68 5.17
CA LEU A 79 -5.68 18.99 5.35
C LEU A 79 -5.89 19.95 4.17
N ALA A 80 -5.88 19.40 2.95
CA ALA A 80 -6.13 20.16 1.74
C ALA A 80 -7.58 20.68 1.70
N ASN A 81 -8.53 19.89 2.19
CA ASN A 81 -9.96 20.19 2.21
C ASN A 81 -10.47 20.77 3.55
N ALA A 82 -9.59 21.03 4.51
CA ALA A 82 -10.00 21.58 5.80
C ALA A 82 -10.49 23.02 5.65
N GLU A 83 -11.76 23.24 5.99
CA GLU A 83 -12.43 24.55 5.88
C GLU A 83 -12.08 25.47 7.05
N THR A 84 -11.75 24.90 8.22
CA THR A 84 -11.45 25.67 9.43
C THR A 84 -10.02 25.47 9.90
N TYR A 85 -9.48 26.51 10.56
CA TYR A 85 -8.13 26.48 11.12
C TYR A 85 -7.98 25.41 12.21
N ASP A 86 -8.98 25.26 13.08
CA ASP A 86 -8.98 24.24 14.14
C ASP A 86 -8.94 22.81 13.58
N MET A 87 -9.70 22.56 12.51
CA MET A 87 -9.68 21.27 11.82
C MET A 87 -8.31 20.99 11.21
N ARG A 88 -7.69 22.01 10.60
CA ARG A 88 -6.34 21.93 10.05
C ARG A 88 -5.30 21.63 11.13
N ILE A 89 -5.35 22.32 12.26
CA ILE A 89 -4.43 22.10 13.38
C ILE A 89 -4.61 20.69 13.97
N ASN A 90 -5.85 20.20 14.10
CA ASN A 90 -6.11 18.85 14.59
C ASN A 90 -5.54 17.78 13.64
N PHE A 91 -5.66 17.96 12.32
CA PHE A 91 -5.07 17.05 11.35
C PHE A 91 -3.53 17.16 11.27
N LEU A 92 -2.95 18.35 11.43
CA LEU A 92 -1.50 18.53 11.50
C LEU A 92 -0.89 17.81 12.71
N ARG A 93 -1.57 17.84 13.86
CA ARG A 93 -1.14 17.08 15.06
C ARG A 93 -1.23 15.57 14.87
N ALA A 94 -2.12 15.09 14.01
CA ALA A 94 -2.26 13.66 13.70
C ALA A 94 -1.20 13.13 12.70
N LEU A 95 -0.44 14.02 12.04
CA LEU A 95 0.65 13.61 11.17
C LEU A 95 1.87 13.13 11.98
N PRO A 96 2.57 12.08 11.52
CA PRO A 96 3.89 11.74 12.06
C PRO A 96 4.83 12.94 12.01
N SER A 97 5.67 13.14 13.03
CA SER A 97 6.54 14.32 13.15
C SER A 97 7.44 14.57 11.92
N SER A 98 7.81 13.51 11.19
CA SER A 98 8.57 13.59 9.93
C SER A 98 7.81 14.25 8.77
N MET A 99 6.49 14.40 8.86
CA MET A 99 5.63 14.99 7.82
C MET A 99 5.10 16.38 8.16
N GLN A 100 5.29 16.85 9.40
CA GLN A 100 4.78 18.16 9.84
C GLN A 100 5.57 19.32 9.20
N PHE A 101 6.84 19.11 8.81
CA PHE A 101 7.72 20.15 8.27
C PHE A 101 7.85 20.17 6.73
N ALA A 102 7.27 19.21 6.01
CA ALA A 102 7.40 19.14 4.55
C ALA A 102 6.48 20.13 3.79
N GLY A 103 5.47 20.69 4.45
CA GLY A 103 4.47 21.58 3.81
C GLY A 103 4.90 23.04 3.64
N SER A 104 6.04 23.46 4.20
CA SER A 104 6.50 24.86 4.18
C SER A 104 7.49 25.18 3.06
N ALA A 105 8.06 24.19 2.36
CA ALA A 105 9.13 24.42 1.39
C ALA A 105 8.68 24.85 -0.02
N SER A 106 7.45 24.54 -0.45
CA SER A 106 7.01 24.78 -1.84
C SER A 106 6.29 26.10 -2.10
N ARG A 107 6.12 26.99 -1.12
CA ARG A 107 5.41 28.29 -1.31
C ARG A 107 6.29 29.55 -1.19
N GLY A 108 7.58 29.42 -0.90
CA GLY A 108 8.49 30.56 -0.68
C GLY A 108 9.18 31.12 -1.94
N MET A 109 9.13 30.46 -3.10
CA MET A 109 9.87 30.87 -4.30
C MET A 109 9.00 31.60 -5.34
N LYS A 110 8.18 32.60 -4.96
CA LYS A 110 7.57 33.56 -5.94
C LYS A 110 7.25 34.94 -5.34
N LEU A 111 8.02 35.42 -4.36
CA LEU A 111 7.88 36.77 -3.84
C LEU A 111 9.25 37.41 -3.64
N ASN A 112 9.94 37.74 -4.72
CA ASN A 112 11.05 38.70 -4.74
C ASN A 112 11.35 39.13 -6.18
N GLU A 113 10.39 39.73 -6.87
CA GLU A 113 10.68 40.40 -8.15
C GLU A 113 9.71 41.55 -8.49
N LYS A 114 8.94 42.07 -7.52
CA LYS A 114 7.97 43.16 -7.75
C LYS A 114 8.23 44.47 -7.01
N TYR A 115 9.37 44.60 -6.32
CA TYR A 115 9.80 45.87 -5.72
C TYR A 115 11.20 46.25 -6.23
N LYS A 116 11.29 46.49 -7.52
CA LYS A 116 12.40 47.24 -8.09
C LYS A 116 11.87 48.01 -9.27
N GLN A 117 11.47 49.26 -9.04
CA GLN A 117 11.48 50.39 -9.99
C GLN A 117 11.17 51.69 -9.25
N PRO A 118 11.56 52.86 -9.78
CA PRO A 118 12.71 53.17 -10.63
C PRO A 118 13.90 53.72 -9.84
#